data_AF-A0A0J7L7A9-F1
#
_entry.id   AF-A0A0J7L7A9-F1
#
_cell.length_a   1.000
_cell.length_b   1.000
_cell.length_c   1.000
_cell.angle_alpha   90.00
_cell.angle_beta   90.00
_cell.angle_gamma   90.00
#
_symmetry.space_group_name_H-M   'P 1'
#
loop_
_entity.id
_entity.type
_entity.pdbx_description
1 polymer ?
#
loop_
_entity_poly.entity_id
_entity_poly.type
_entity_poly.pdbx_seq_one_letter_code
_entity_poly.pdbx_strand_id
1 'polypeptide(L)'
;MSGIIRKEDKKERRIPSYGKVHSTENTKYRKSLLKLKQQEYLMEKNLANLMENMKLEPEVLRPVLHKMSDISKNRQIFLDSMRRRLEEIAEELQLVKSATNCPEKIQKLGYTDNWSDEDHLLFLKMRKKCRSIATLVTAVQVKCPDLTVETIVNHEAWYKVYLNLREKQKSSIKEWRKQKEVEKMKNCKSEIGIETLEDTLREQTTSNITEKLSIRVTDKCEKTITKTCDFVNVNNADRKKELIKRWKIERENKRLIDEKQSKILIESKLATLEKRKKERLKSIQESLTEYRKRKSIEISSKTSKDNSRTEPKYNPMLIKAFRYVQWRNKESTEIKDALGFSLNR
;
A
#
# COMPACT_ATOMS: atom_id res chain seq x y z
N MET A 1 17.35 -57.29 -31.42
CA MET A 1 17.74 -56.31 -30.39
C MET A 1 17.05 -55.00 -30.72
N SER A 2 15.94 -54.70 -30.04
CA SER A 2 15.07 -53.57 -30.35
C SER A 2 15.29 -52.47 -29.32
N GLY A 3 15.89 -51.35 -29.74
CA GLY A 3 16.13 -50.18 -28.91
C GLY A 3 14.93 -49.23 -28.91
N ILE A 4 14.33 -49.04 -27.74
CA ILE A 4 13.16 -48.20 -27.49
C ILE A 4 13.60 -46.74 -27.31
N ILE A 5 13.16 -45.85 -28.21
CA ILE A 5 13.34 -44.39 -28.10
C ILE A 5 12.23 -43.84 -27.18
N ARG A 6 12.60 -43.38 -25.98
CA ARG A 6 11.70 -42.64 -25.08
C ARG A 6 11.56 -41.20 -25.58
N LYS A 7 10.34 -40.81 -25.98
CA LYS A 7 9.92 -39.42 -26.13
C LYS A 7 9.66 -38.83 -24.73
N GLU A 8 10.42 -37.82 -24.34
CA GLU A 8 10.13 -37.02 -23.16
C GLU A 8 9.19 -35.87 -23.52
N ASP A 9 7.96 -35.94 -23.00
CA ASP A 9 6.95 -34.89 -23.09
C ASP A 9 7.34 -33.69 -22.21
N LYS A 10 7.80 -32.62 -22.86
CA LYS A 10 7.93 -31.30 -22.24
C LYS A 10 6.53 -30.70 -22.02
N LYS A 11 5.95 -30.92 -20.84
CA LYS A 11 4.76 -30.19 -20.37
C LYS A 11 5.11 -28.73 -20.10
N GLU A 12 4.89 -27.90 -21.11
CA GLU A 12 4.89 -26.45 -21.03
C GLU A 12 3.80 -25.99 -20.03
N ARG A 13 4.21 -25.58 -18.83
CA ARG A 13 3.31 -25.00 -17.82
C ARG A 13 2.81 -23.66 -18.34
N ARG A 14 1.65 -23.67 -19.02
CA ARG A 14 0.87 -22.46 -19.29
C ARG A 14 0.44 -21.84 -17.97
N ILE A 15 1.04 -20.69 -17.66
CA ILE A 15 0.63 -19.84 -16.55
C ILE A 15 -0.82 -19.39 -16.80
N PRO A 16 -1.77 -19.69 -15.90
CA PRO A 16 -3.15 -19.24 -16.05
C PRO A 16 -3.22 -17.71 -16.08
N SER A 17 -3.87 -17.19 -17.12
CA SER A 17 -4.15 -15.75 -17.30
C SER A 17 -4.95 -15.22 -16.10
N TYR A 18 -4.28 -14.44 -15.24
CA TYR A 18 -4.82 -13.84 -14.01
C TYR A 18 -5.93 -12.78 -14.24
N GLY A 19 -6.30 -12.49 -15.49
CA GLY A 19 -7.17 -11.37 -15.83
C GLY A 19 -8.68 -11.64 -15.76
N LYS A 20 -9.13 -12.90 -15.83
CA LYS A 20 -10.57 -13.20 -15.97
C LYS A 20 -11.34 -13.36 -14.65
N VAL A 21 -10.67 -13.69 -13.55
CA VAL A 21 -11.34 -14.00 -12.27
C VAL A 21 -11.86 -12.74 -11.57
N HIS A 22 -11.17 -11.60 -11.70
CA HIS A 22 -11.58 -10.36 -11.02
C HIS A 22 -12.81 -9.66 -11.62
N SER A 23 -13.18 -9.97 -12.86
CA SER A 23 -14.29 -9.29 -13.54
C SER A 23 -15.66 -9.73 -12.99
N THR A 24 -15.85 -11.03 -12.78
CA THR A 24 -17.13 -11.59 -12.33
C THR A 24 -17.42 -11.22 -10.87
N GLU A 25 -16.41 -11.25 -9.99
CA GLU A 25 -16.53 -10.79 -8.61
C GLU A 25 -16.90 -9.31 -8.51
N ASN A 26 -16.25 -8.45 -9.30
CA ASN A 26 -16.54 -7.01 -9.29
C ASN A 26 -18.00 -6.72 -9.67
N THR A 27 -18.55 -7.43 -10.67
CA THR A 27 -19.97 -7.27 -11.02
C THR A 27 -20.92 -7.70 -9.90
N LYS A 28 -20.57 -8.74 -9.12
CA LYS A 28 -21.35 -9.19 -7.97
C LYS A 28 -21.36 -8.13 -6.86
N TYR A 29 -20.20 -7.57 -6.52
CA TYR A 29 -20.10 -6.51 -5.51
C TYR A 29 -20.87 -5.25 -5.92
N ARG A 30 -20.76 -4.81 -7.20
CA ARG A 30 -21.51 -3.66 -7.72
C ARG A 30 -23.02 -3.86 -7.63
N LYS A 31 -23.52 -5.05 -8.00
CA LYS A 31 -24.95 -5.38 -7.89
C LYS A 31 -25.43 -5.37 -6.44
N SER A 32 -24.66 -5.96 -5.52
CA SER A 32 -24.99 -5.95 -4.08
C SER A 32 -24.99 -4.52 -3.51
N LEU A 33 -24.01 -3.70 -3.89
CA LEU A 33 -23.92 -2.30 -3.46
C LEU A 33 -25.12 -1.48 -3.96
N LEU A 34 -25.54 -1.66 -5.20
CA LEU A 34 -26.71 -0.98 -5.77
C LEU A 34 -27.99 -1.36 -5.01
N LYS A 35 -28.16 -2.64 -4.67
CA LYS A 35 -29.30 -3.11 -3.87
C LYS A 35 -29.31 -2.50 -2.47
N LEU A 36 -28.16 -2.43 -1.80
CA LEU A 36 -28.05 -1.78 -0.49
C LEU A 36 -28.39 -0.30 -0.56
N LYS A 37 -27.93 0.42 -1.58
CA LYS A 37 -28.25 1.83 -1.78
C LYS A 37 -29.74 2.07 -2.03
N GLN A 38 -30.39 1.16 -2.77
CA GLN A 38 -31.85 1.19 -2.96
C GLN A 38 -32.61 0.92 -1.65
N GLN A 39 -32.15 -0.03 -0.85
CA GLN A 39 -32.74 -0.32 0.46
C GLN A 39 -32.61 0.85 1.42
N GLU A 40 -31.44 1.48 1.46
CA GLU A 40 -31.19 2.68 2.25
C GLU A 40 -32.15 3.81 1.87
N TYR A 41 -32.26 4.12 0.58
CA TYR A 41 -33.20 5.13 0.08
C TYR A 41 -34.66 4.82 0.46
N LEU A 42 -35.07 3.56 0.38
CA LEU A 42 -36.42 3.16 0.77
C LEU A 42 -36.67 3.33 2.27
N MET A 43 -35.69 2.99 3.11
CA MET A 43 -35.78 3.20 4.56
C MET A 43 -35.84 4.69 4.91
N GLU A 44 -35.03 5.53 4.27
CA GLU A 44 -35.04 6.99 4.46
C GLU A 44 -36.41 7.59 4.10
N LYS A 45 -36.97 7.18 2.95
CA LYS A 45 -38.32 7.61 2.53
C LYS A 45 -39.40 7.15 3.49
N ASN A 46 -39.33 5.90 3.96
CA ASN A 46 -40.31 5.37 4.92
C ASN A 46 -40.22 6.08 6.28
N LEU A 47 -39.01 6.39 6.75
CA LEU A 47 -38.78 7.17 7.98
C LEU A 47 -39.33 8.59 7.84
N ALA A 48 -39.05 9.27 6.73
CA ALA A 48 -39.59 10.60 6.46
C ALA A 48 -41.13 10.60 6.46
N ASN A 49 -41.75 9.66 5.74
CA ASN A 49 -43.21 9.50 5.74
C ASN A 49 -43.77 9.19 7.13
N LEU A 50 -43.10 8.33 7.91
CA LEU A 50 -43.54 7.99 9.26
C LEU A 50 -43.50 9.21 10.18
N MET A 51 -42.43 10.00 10.09
CA MET A 51 -42.25 11.23 10.86
C MET A 51 -43.28 12.31 10.49
N GLU A 52 -43.70 12.38 9.23
CA GLU A 52 -44.73 13.31 8.76
C GLU A 52 -46.14 12.88 9.21
N ASN A 53 -46.40 11.57 9.25
CA ASN A 53 -47.72 11.04 9.62
C ASN A 53 -47.94 10.91 11.14
N MET A 54 -46.88 10.73 11.92
CA MET A 54 -47.00 10.78 13.37
C MET A 54 -47.03 12.25 13.81
N LYS A 55 -48.13 12.70 14.41
CA LYS A 55 -48.26 14.02 15.08
C LYS A 55 -47.38 14.09 16.34
N LEU A 56 -46.08 13.90 16.18
CA LEU A 56 -45.11 13.98 17.26
C LEU A 56 -44.92 15.45 17.65
N GLU A 57 -44.77 15.67 18.94
CA GLU A 57 -44.50 17.00 19.48
C GLU A 57 -43.17 17.52 18.92
N PRO A 58 -43.09 18.80 18.49
CA PRO A 58 -41.91 19.35 17.82
C PRO A 58 -40.61 19.21 18.63
N GLU A 59 -40.72 19.21 19.96
CA GLU A 59 -39.60 19.03 20.88
C GLU A 59 -38.96 17.64 20.81
N VAL A 60 -39.75 16.61 20.48
CA VAL A 60 -39.25 15.23 20.30
C VAL A 60 -38.64 15.02 18.92
N LEU A 61 -39.16 15.73 17.91
CA LEU A 61 -38.71 15.66 16.51
C LEU A 61 -37.36 16.36 16.28
N ARG A 62 -37.15 17.52 16.91
CA ARG A 62 -35.97 18.37 16.69
C ARG A 62 -34.63 17.64 16.94
N PRO A 63 -34.42 16.88 18.03
CA PRO A 63 -33.18 16.13 18.27
C PRO A 63 -32.93 15.03 17.25
N VAL A 64 -33.99 14.36 16.77
CA VAL A 64 -33.90 13.28 15.78
C VAL A 64 -33.48 13.83 14.42
N LEU A 65 -34.10 14.93 13.98
CA LEU A 65 -33.74 15.61 12.74
C LEU A 65 -32.29 16.12 12.76
N HIS A 66 -31.85 16.71 13.88
CA HIS A 66 -30.46 17.15 14.04
C HIS A 66 -29.48 15.98 13.90
N LYS A 67 -29.74 14.85 14.59
CA LYS A 67 -28.90 13.65 14.48
C LYS A 67 -28.89 13.08 13.06
N MET A 68 -30.02 13.03 12.36
CA MET A 68 -30.07 12.59 10.97
C MET A 68 -29.22 13.48 10.06
N SER A 69 -29.32 14.80 10.21
CA SER A 69 -28.49 15.76 9.50
C SER A 69 -27.00 15.53 9.77
N ASP A 70 -26.61 15.36 11.03
CA ASP A 70 -25.21 15.14 11.41
C ASP A 70 -24.65 13.82 10.85
N ILE A 71 -25.45 12.75 10.91
CA ILE A 71 -25.08 11.45 10.33
C ILE A 71 -24.90 11.59 8.81
N SER A 72 -25.79 12.31 8.13
CA SER A 72 -25.69 12.57 6.69
C SER A 72 -24.42 13.35 6.33
N LYS A 73 -24.13 14.44 7.07
CA LYS A 73 -22.89 15.23 6.89
C LYS A 73 -21.64 14.39 7.12
N ASN A 74 -21.60 13.58 8.19
CA ASN A 74 -20.45 12.72 8.49
C ASN A 74 -20.21 11.66 7.41
N ARG A 75 -21.28 11.07 6.87
CA ARG A 75 -21.20 10.13 5.73
C ARG A 75 -20.63 10.83 4.49
N GLN A 76 -21.10 12.03 4.19
CA GLN A 76 -20.62 12.80 3.05
C GLN A 76 -19.13 13.11 3.18
N ILE A 77 -18.67 13.57 4.36
CA ILE A 77 -17.25 13.82 4.64
C ILE A 77 -16.41 12.56 4.45
N PHE A 78 -16.87 11.41 4.93
CA PHE A 78 -16.18 10.14 4.75
C PHE A 78 -16.09 9.74 3.27
N LEU A 79 -17.18 9.86 2.52
CA LEU A 79 -17.21 9.53 1.09
C LEU A 79 -16.31 10.45 0.26
N ASP A 80 -16.29 11.74 0.56
CA ASP A 80 -15.42 12.71 -0.13
C ASP A 80 -13.95 12.46 0.20
N SER A 81 -13.62 12.08 1.44
CA SER A 81 -12.27 11.64 1.83
C SER A 81 -11.83 10.39 1.05
N MET A 82 -12.71 9.40 0.93
CA MET A 82 -12.46 8.20 0.14
C MET A 82 -12.28 8.50 -1.35
N ARG A 83 -13.13 9.38 -1.91
CA ARG A 83 -13.02 9.81 -3.31
C ARG A 83 -11.68 10.47 -3.59
N ARG A 84 -11.25 11.41 -2.73
CA ARG A 84 -9.96 12.08 -2.86
C ARG A 84 -8.79 11.10 -2.86
N ARG A 85 -8.77 10.14 -1.92
CA ARG A 85 -7.72 9.10 -1.89
C ARG A 85 -7.71 8.23 -3.15
N LEU A 86 -8.88 7.93 -3.71
CA LEU A 86 -8.97 7.17 -4.95
C LEU A 86 -8.48 7.97 -6.16
N GLU A 87 -8.75 9.27 -6.20
CA GLU A 87 -8.21 10.19 -7.21
C GLU A 87 -6.69 10.28 -7.11
N GLU A 88 -6.14 10.44 -5.90
CA GLU A 88 -4.68 10.41 -5.65
C GLU A 88 -4.06 9.11 -6.17
N ILE A 89 -4.64 7.94 -5.83
CA ILE A 89 -4.14 6.64 -6.32
C ILE A 89 -4.23 6.54 -7.84
N ALA A 90 -5.31 7.05 -8.45
CA ALA A 90 -5.48 7.03 -9.90
C ALA A 90 -4.42 7.90 -10.60
N GLU A 91 -4.15 9.08 -10.07
CA GLU A 91 -3.08 9.97 -10.53
C GLU A 91 -1.71 9.32 -10.38
N GLU A 92 -1.43 8.69 -9.23
CA GLU A 92 -0.20 7.93 -9.02
C GLU A 92 -0.04 6.81 -10.05
N LEU A 93 -1.10 6.03 -10.31
CA LEU A 93 -1.09 4.95 -11.29
C LEU A 93 -0.87 5.48 -12.71
N GLN A 94 -1.49 6.59 -13.07
CA GLN A 94 -1.30 7.21 -14.39
C GLN A 94 0.13 7.74 -14.55
N LEU A 95 0.68 8.33 -13.50
CA LEU A 95 2.03 8.87 -13.48
C LEU A 95 3.07 7.74 -13.52
N VAL A 96 2.87 6.65 -12.78
CA VAL A 96 3.64 5.39 -12.92
C VAL A 96 3.54 4.87 -14.34
N LYS A 97 2.33 4.74 -14.89
CA LYS A 97 2.10 4.26 -16.26
C LYS A 97 2.87 5.10 -17.27
N SER A 98 2.86 6.42 -17.14
CA SER A 98 3.61 7.33 -18.03
C SER A 98 5.13 7.14 -17.93
N ALA A 99 5.68 7.03 -16.70
CA ALA A 99 7.09 6.74 -16.47
C ALA A 99 7.50 5.34 -16.96
N THR A 100 6.55 4.40 -16.95
CA THR A 100 6.72 3.04 -17.46
C THR A 100 6.28 2.86 -18.90
N ASN A 101 5.81 3.89 -19.63
CA ASN A 101 5.24 3.77 -20.99
C ASN A 101 6.25 3.98 -22.13
N CYS A 102 7.55 4.03 -21.84
CA CYS A 102 8.58 3.86 -22.88
C CYS A 102 8.75 2.45 -23.49
N PRO A 103 8.19 1.33 -22.97
CA PRO A 103 8.42 0.01 -23.52
C PRO A 103 7.54 -0.28 -24.72
N GLU A 104 6.41 0.38 -25.01
CA GLU A 104 5.65 0.05 -26.24
C GLU A 104 6.48 0.30 -27.51
N LYS A 105 7.26 1.38 -27.53
CA LYS A 105 8.21 1.64 -28.62
C LYS A 105 9.37 0.64 -28.62
N ILE A 106 9.92 0.31 -27.45
CA ILE A 106 11.04 -0.66 -27.32
C ILE A 106 10.60 -2.11 -27.62
N GLN A 107 9.37 -2.47 -27.25
CA GLN A 107 8.77 -3.78 -27.43
C GLN A 107 8.33 -3.99 -28.87
N LYS A 108 7.88 -2.92 -29.56
CA LYS A 108 7.70 -2.92 -31.03
C LYS A 108 9.02 -2.94 -31.79
N LEU A 109 10.10 -2.38 -31.23
CA LEU A 109 11.44 -2.36 -31.86
C LEU A 109 12.24 -3.65 -31.66
N GLY A 110 11.79 -4.55 -30.78
CA GLY A 110 12.55 -5.73 -30.36
C GLY A 110 13.78 -5.39 -29.51
N TYR A 111 14.38 -6.40 -28.86
CA TYR A 111 15.63 -6.24 -28.09
C TYR A 111 16.89 -6.35 -28.97
N THR A 112 16.78 -6.98 -30.16
CA THR A 112 17.91 -7.23 -31.07
C THR A 112 17.64 -6.88 -32.53
N ASP A 113 16.51 -6.25 -32.88
CA ASP A 113 16.17 -5.90 -34.29
C ASP A 113 16.27 -7.09 -35.27
N ASN A 114 15.80 -8.28 -34.86
CA ASN A 114 15.91 -9.54 -35.59
C ASN A 114 17.35 -10.08 -35.78
N TRP A 115 18.33 -9.52 -35.09
CA TRP A 115 19.65 -10.12 -34.98
C TRP A 115 19.63 -11.30 -34.01
N SER A 116 20.49 -12.29 -34.27
CA SER A 116 20.81 -13.33 -33.29
C SER A 116 21.43 -12.68 -32.05
N ASP A 117 21.24 -13.30 -30.87
CA ASP A 117 21.82 -12.79 -29.63
C ASP A 117 23.36 -12.80 -29.70
N GLU A 118 23.93 -13.77 -30.43
CA GLU A 118 25.35 -13.92 -30.68
C GLU A 118 25.91 -12.76 -31.53
N ASP A 119 25.25 -12.45 -32.65
CA ASP A 119 25.67 -11.36 -33.55
C ASP A 119 25.48 -10.01 -32.89
N HIS A 120 24.39 -9.82 -32.14
CA HIS A 120 24.17 -8.60 -31.37
C HIS A 120 25.27 -8.41 -30.31
N LEU A 121 25.64 -9.47 -29.58
CA LEU A 121 26.70 -9.40 -28.58
C LEU A 121 28.08 -9.13 -29.22
N LEU A 122 28.35 -9.73 -30.37
CA LEU A 122 29.57 -9.46 -31.15
C LEU A 122 29.62 -8.00 -31.59
N PHE A 123 28.53 -7.49 -32.15
CA PHE A 123 28.38 -6.08 -32.52
C PHE A 123 28.68 -5.15 -31.34
N LEU A 124 28.12 -5.42 -30.16
CA LEU A 124 28.39 -4.63 -28.95
C LEU A 124 29.87 -4.66 -28.53
N LYS A 125 30.52 -5.82 -28.64
CA LYS A 125 31.96 -5.96 -28.34
C LYS A 125 32.81 -5.17 -29.33
N MET A 126 32.48 -5.20 -30.62
CA MET A 126 33.23 -4.47 -31.65
C MET A 126 32.96 -2.97 -31.58
N ARG A 127 31.73 -2.54 -31.33
CA ARG A 127 31.36 -1.12 -31.14
C ARG A 127 32.14 -0.46 -30.00
N LYS A 128 32.43 -1.19 -28.92
CA LYS A 128 33.28 -0.67 -27.82
C LYS A 128 34.73 -0.46 -28.24
N LYS A 129 35.21 -1.21 -29.23
CA LYS A 129 36.60 -1.16 -29.72
C LYS A 129 36.77 -0.19 -30.89
N CYS A 130 35.73 -0.04 -31.72
CA CYS A 130 35.76 0.78 -32.93
C CYS A 130 35.17 2.17 -32.66
N ARG A 131 35.92 3.23 -32.97
CA ARG A 131 35.47 4.63 -32.81
C ARG A 131 34.68 5.17 -34.01
N SER A 132 34.78 4.53 -35.17
CA SER A 132 34.12 4.91 -36.42
C SER A 132 33.24 3.78 -36.94
N ILE A 133 32.13 4.15 -37.61
CA ILE A 133 31.18 3.21 -38.23
C ILE A 133 31.87 2.38 -39.31
N ALA A 134 32.74 2.99 -40.13
CA ALA A 134 33.49 2.27 -41.16
C ALA A 134 34.39 1.17 -40.55
N THR A 135 35.11 1.49 -39.48
CA THR A 135 35.95 0.53 -38.75
C THR A 135 35.12 -0.55 -38.06
N LEU A 136 33.90 -0.22 -37.61
CA LEU A 136 32.97 -1.18 -37.00
C LEU A 136 32.47 -2.17 -38.04
N VAL A 137 32.02 -1.69 -39.21
CA VAL A 137 31.57 -2.52 -40.32
C VAL A 137 32.67 -3.49 -40.73
N THR A 138 33.88 -3.01 -41.01
CA THR A 138 34.99 -3.89 -41.41
C THR A 138 35.32 -4.93 -40.33
N ALA A 139 35.33 -4.54 -39.05
CA ALA A 139 35.62 -5.46 -37.96
C ALA A 139 34.53 -6.54 -37.76
N VAL A 140 33.27 -6.20 -37.98
CA VAL A 140 32.14 -7.15 -37.92
C VAL A 140 32.15 -8.08 -39.13
N GLN A 141 32.38 -7.56 -40.34
CA GLN A 141 32.45 -8.38 -41.57
C GLN A 141 33.60 -9.39 -41.56
N VAL A 142 34.74 -9.04 -40.95
CA VAL A 142 35.86 -9.98 -40.76
C VAL A 142 35.47 -11.17 -39.88
N LYS A 143 34.50 -11.01 -38.98
CA LYS A 143 34.04 -12.07 -38.06
C LYS A 143 32.78 -12.78 -38.55
N CYS A 144 31.90 -12.07 -39.25
CA CYS A 144 30.66 -12.57 -39.83
C CYS A 144 30.56 -12.07 -41.28
N PRO A 145 31.09 -12.82 -42.26
CA PRO A 145 31.06 -12.43 -43.68
C PRO A 145 29.64 -12.36 -44.24
N ASP A 146 28.71 -13.12 -43.65
CA ASP A 146 27.31 -13.23 -44.07
C ASP A 146 26.51 -11.95 -43.77
N LEU A 147 27.02 -11.06 -42.92
CA LEU A 147 26.38 -9.78 -42.61
C LEU A 147 26.82 -8.70 -43.61
N THR A 148 25.84 -8.17 -44.33
CA THR A 148 26.04 -7.06 -45.26
C THR A 148 26.44 -5.76 -44.55
N VAL A 149 27.14 -4.87 -45.27
CA VAL A 149 27.45 -3.53 -44.76
C VAL A 149 26.18 -2.78 -44.32
N GLU A 150 25.14 -2.87 -45.15
CA GLU A 150 23.88 -2.18 -44.94
C GLU A 150 23.18 -2.66 -43.65
N THR A 151 23.09 -3.97 -43.42
CA THR A 151 22.50 -4.51 -42.18
C THR A 151 23.24 -4.05 -40.94
N ILE A 152 24.58 -3.98 -40.97
CA ILE A 152 25.39 -3.51 -39.83
C ILE A 152 25.17 -2.00 -39.58
N VAL A 153 25.10 -1.19 -40.64
CA VAL A 153 24.85 0.26 -40.52
C VAL A 153 23.43 0.55 -40.03
N ASN A 154 22.44 -0.19 -40.52
CA ASN A 154 21.06 -0.07 -40.08
C ASN A 154 20.92 -0.46 -38.59
N HIS A 155 21.59 -1.53 -38.16
CA HIS A 155 21.63 -1.92 -36.75
C HIS A 155 22.34 -0.90 -35.87
N GLU A 156 23.38 -0.24 -36.36
CA GLU A 156 24.05 0.87 -35.67
C GLU A 156 23.10 2.07 -35.47
N ALA A 157 22.32 2.42 -36.49
CA ALA A 157 21.31 3.46 -36.42
C ALA A 157 20.17 3.08 -35.45
N TRP A 158 19.64 1.86 -35.56
CA TRP A 158 18.65 1.30 -34.64
C TRP A 158 19.16 1.33 -33.19
N TYR A 159 20.39 0.88 -32.94
CA TYR A 159 20.94 0.79 -31.59
C TYR A 159 21.12 2.18 -30.95
N LYS A 160 21.46 3.21 -31.73
CA LYS A 160 21.48 4.60 -31.25
C LYS A 160 20.10 5.07 -30.81
N VAL A 161 19.06 4.76 -31.59
CA VAL A 161 17.66 5.07 -31.24
C VAL A 161 17.25 4.31 -29.99
N TYR A 162 17.56 3.01 -29.91
CA TYR A 162 17.30 2.17 -28.75
C TYR A 162 17.98 2.69 -27.47
N LEU A 163 19.26 3.10 -27.54
CA LEU A 163 19.98 3.70 -26.41
C LEU A 163 19.32 4.99 -25.94
N ASN A 164 18.98 5.89 -26.85
CA ASN A 164 18.28 7.14 -26.53
C ASN A 164 16.94 6.87 -25.83
N LEU A 165 16.18 5.87 -26.29
CA LEU A 165 14.92 5.46 -25.65
C LEU A 165 15.15 4.90 -24.25
N ARG A 166 16.20 4.07 -24.05
CA ARG A 166 16.57 3.52 -22.74
C ARG A 166 17.06 4.59 -21.77
N GLU A 167 17.80 5.59 -22.25
CA GLU A 167 18.23 6.72 -21.43
C GLU A 167 17.08 7.62 -21.04
N LYS A 168 16.16 7.91 -21.97
CA LYS A 168 14.91 8.63 -21.65
C LYS A 168 14.10 7.87 -20.61
N GLN A 169 13.92 6.56 -20.76
CA GLN A 169 13.24 5.71 -19.78
C GLN A 169 13.92 5.78 -18.40
N LYS A 170 15.26 5.64 -18.34
CA LYS A 170 16.01 5.74 -17.08
C LYS A 170 15.87 7.11 -16.43
N SER A 171 15.93 8.19 -17.22
CA SER A 171 15.79 9.56 -16.75
C SER A 171 14.38 9.83 -16.21
N SER A 172 13.34 9.40 -16.92
CA SER A 172 11.94 9.51 -16.48
C SER A 172 11.69 8.73 -15.18
N ILE A 173 12.24 7.51 -15.04
CA ILE A 173 12.16 6.74 -13.78
C ILE A 173 12.90 7.46 -12.65
N LYS A 174 14.07 8.05 -12.93
CA LYS A 174 14.85 8.79 -11.93
C LYS A 174 14.12 10.05 -11.47
N GLU A 175 13.50 10.76 -12.40
CA GLU A 175 12.67 11.94 -12.11
C GLU A 175 11.42 11.57 -11.32
N TRP A 176 10.72 10.52 -11.72
CA TRP A 176 9.60 9.95 -10.98
C TRP A 176 9.96 9.64 -9.52
N ARG A 177 11.12 9.01 -9.29
CA ARG A 177 11.61 8.73 -7.92
C ARG A 177 11.85 10.01 -7.13
N LYS A 178 12.45 11.03 -7.73
CA LYS A 178 12.68 12.34 -7.08
C LYS A 178 11.36 13.03 -6.74
N GLN A 179 10.39 13.03 -7.66
CA GLN A 179 9.06 13.60 -7.41
C GLN A 179 8.38 12.88 -6.24
N LYS A 180 8.46 11.55 -6.18
CA LYS A 180 7.93 10.77 -5.05
C LYS A 180 8.63 11.07 -3.72
N GLU A 181 9.92 11.34 -3.71
CA GLU A 181 10.63 11.79 -2.49
C GLU A 181 10.15 13.17 -2.03
N VAL A 182 9.98 14.11 -2.95
CA VAL A 182 9.48 15.48 -2.65
C VAL A 182 8.04 15.45 -2.15
N GLU A 183 7.19 14.62 -2.74
CA GLU A 183 5.80 14.43 -2.32
C GLU A 183 5.70 13.82 -0.92
N LYS A 184 6.51 12.81 -0.61
CA LYS A 184 6.63 12.26 0.75
C LYS A 184 7.03 13.34 1.77
N MET A 185 7.96 14.22 1.40
CA MET A 185 8.39 15.32 2.28
C MET A 185 7.31 16.40 2.47
N LYS A 186 6.43 16.61 1.48
CA LYS A 186 5.28 17.53 1.60
C LYS A 186 4.21 16.95 2.53
N ASN A 187 3.88 15.66 2.38
CA ASN A 187 2.86 15.01 3.21
C ASN A 187 3.27 14.91 4.69
N CYS A 188 4.56 14.74 5.00
CA CYS A 188 5.05 14.82 6.39
C CYS A 188 4.92 16.22 7.02
N LYS A 189 4.99 17.29 6.24
CA LYS A 189 4.89 18.66 6.77
C LYS A 189 3.45 19.08 7.06
N SER A 190 2.48 18.56 6.29
CA SER A 190 1.07 18.83 6.54
C SER A 190 0.50 18.11 7.78
N GLU A 191 1.09 16.99 8.21
CA GLU A 191 0.69 16.32 9.47
C GLU A 191 1.19 17.09 10.71
N ILE A 192 2.39 17.68 10.67
CA ILE A 192 2.96 18.49 11.78
C ILE A 192 2.17 19.80 12.00
N GLY A 193 1.57 20.35 10.94
CA GLY A 193 0.76 21.58 11.02
C GLY A 193 -0.63 21.41 11.65
N ILE A 194 -1.13 20.18 11.75
CA ILE A 194 -2.42 19.89 12.41
C ILE A 194 -2.20 19.61 13.90
N GLU A 195 -1.09 18.96 14.25
CA GLU A 195 -0.72 18.65 15.65
C GLU A 195 -0.36 19.92 16.45
N THR A 196 0.29 20.91 15.81
CA THR A 196 0.64 22.18 16.47
C THR A 196 -0.55 23.12 16.73
N LEU A 197 -1.68 22.97 16.02
CA LEU A 197 -2.87 23.81 16.24
C LEU A 197 -3.75 23.27 17.40
N GLU A 198 -3.78 21.95 17.63
CA GLU A 198 -4.48 21.35 18.76
C GLU A 198 -3.76 21.61 20.10
N ASP A 199 -2.43 21.72 20.09
CA ASP A 199 -1.65 22.00 21.30
C ASP A 199 -1.73 23.47 21.74
N THR A 200 -1.92 24.42 20.80
CA THR A 200 -2.00 25.85 21.14
C THR A 200 -3.31 26.19 21.89
N LEU A 201 -4.38 25.41 21.74
CA LEU A 201 -5.67 25.71 22.39
C LEU A 201 -5.81 25.09 23.80
N ARG A 202 -4.92 24.14 24.16
CA ARG A 202 -4.94 23.47 25.47
C ARG A 202 -4.01 24.13 26.49
N GLU A 203 -3.08 24.98 26.05
CA GLU A 203 -2.00 25.52 26.89
C GLU A 203 -2.25 26.94 27.42
N GLN A 204 -3.43 27.54 27.14
CA GLN A 204 -3.77 28.91 27.56
C GLN A 204 -4.47 29.01 28.94
N THR A 205 -4.58 27.92 29.71
CA THR A 205 -5.24 27.95 31.04
C THR A 205 -4.27 27.69 32.21
N THR A 206 -3.01 27.32 31.98
CA THR A 206 -2.10 26.96 33.10
C THR A 206 -0.66 27.39 32.84
N SER A 207 -0.35 28.66 33.08
CA SER A 207 1.02 29.07 33.42
C SER A 207 1.04 30.48 34.01
N ASN A 208 0.70 30.56 35.29
CA ASN A 208 1.30 31.57 36.15
C ASN A 208 2.18 30.84 37.17
N ILE A 209 3.33 31.45 37.46
CA ILE A 209 4.23 31.24 38.60
C ILE A 209 5.54 30.46 38.28
N THR A 210 6.66 31.18 38.51
CA THR A 210 8.05 30.75 38.82
C THR A 210 8.90 30.06 37.74
N GLU A 211 10.20 30.28 37.60
CA GLU A 211 11.18 31.25 38.08
C GLU A 211 12.50 30.97 37.30
N LYS A 212 13.16 32.02 36.83
CA LYS A 212 14.63 32.25 36.73
C LYS A 212 15.64 31.20 36.17
N LEU A 213 16.49 31.79 35.31
CA LEU A 213 17.95 31.58 35.08
C LEU A 213 18.38 30.28 34.36
N SER A 214 19.30 30.28 33.40
CA SER A 214 20.61 30.96 33.39
C SER A 214 21.31 30.93 32.00
N ILE A 215 21.73 32.11 31.52
CA ILE A 215 23.07 32.51 31.02
C ILE A 215 23.69 31.86 29.75
N ARG A 216 23.89 32.75 28.75
CA ARG A 216 24.86 32.83 27.63
C ARG A 216 26.22 32.12 27.82
N VAL A 217 26.90 31.75 26.72
CA VAL A 217 28.21 32.30 26.29
C VAL A 217 28.58 31.81 24.86
N THR A 218 29.51 32.55 24.26
CA THR A 218 29.85 32.86 22.86
C THR A 218 30.73 31.87 22.09
N ASP A 219 30.48 31.80 20.78
CA ASP A 219 31.38 32.16 19.65
C ASP A 219 32.91 31.95 19.78
N LYS A 220 33.50 31.27 18.77
CA LYS A 220 34.76 31.69 18.09
C LYS A 220 35.16 30.73 16.96
N CYS A 221 35.12 31.27 15.75
CA CYS A 221 35.78 30.79 14.54
C CYS A 221 37.21 31.37 14.49
N GLU A 222 38.22 30.58 14.14
CA GLU A 222 39.53 31.14 13.76
C GLU A 222 40.22 30.33 12.65
N LYS A 223 40.58 31.06 11.59
CA LYS A 223 41.32 30.64 10.39
C LYS A 223 42.81 30.55 10.70
N THR A 224 43.51 29.62 10.04
CA THR A 224 44.93 29.83 9.71
C THR A 224 45.27 29.13 8.39
N ILE A 225 45.64 29.93 7.39
CA ILE A 225 46.23 29.52 6.12
C ILE A 225 47.68 30.02 6.14
N THR A 226 48.65 29.13 6.00
CA THR A 226 49.99 29.46 5.54
C THR A 226 50.51 28.39 4.59
N LYS A 227 51.13 28.89 3.51
CA LYS A 227 51.77 28.19 2.37
C LYS A 227 52.82 27.17 2.82
N THR A 228 53.11 26.15 1.99
CA THR A 228 54.44 25.91 1.34
C THR A 228 54.49 24.55 0.60
N CYS A 229 55.02 24.63 -0.62
CA CYS A 229 55.69 23.68 -1.52
C CYS A 229 55.11 22.31 -1.92
N ASP A 230 55.25 22.10 -3.23
CA ASP A 230 55.15 20.86 -3.98
C ASP A 230 56.03 19.75 -3.40
N PHE A 231 55.37 18.84 -2.70
CA PHE A 231 55.66 17.42 -2.77
C PHE A 231 54.30 16.73 -2.63
N VAL A 232 54.20 15.51 -3.14
CA VAL A 232 53.09 14.58 -2.86
C VAL A 232 51.91 14.56 -3.84
N ASN A 233 52.14 13.99 -5.03
CA ASN A 233 51.06 13.39 -5.84
C ASN A 233 50.62 11.99 -5.31
N VAL A 234 51.34 11.42 -4.33
CA VAL A 234 51.04 10.09 -3.74
C VAL A 234 49.93 10.14 -2.66
N ASN A 235 49.90 11.15 -1.78
CA ASN A 235 48.86 11.37 -0.74
C ASN A 235 47.48 11.75 -1.26
N ASN A 236 47.33 12.27 -2.49
CA ASN A 236 46.00 12.65 -3.00
C ASN A 236 45.13 11.40 -3.18
N ALA A 237 45.73 10.31 -3.67
CA ALA A 237 45.06 9.03 -3.82
C ALA A 237 44.60 8.46 -2.46
N ASP A 238 45.46 8.50 -1.45
CA ASP A 238 45.13 7.96 -0.12
C ASP A 238 44.12 8.84 0.63
N ARG A 239 44.20 10.17 0.49
CA ARG A 239 43.18 11.10 1.01
C ARG A 239 41.81 10.88 0.35
N LYS A 240 41.78 10.58 -0.97
CA LYS A 240 40.56 10.20 -1.69
C LYS A 240 40.01 8.86 -1.23
N LYS A 241 40.86 7.85 -0.99
CA LYS A 241 40.44 6.55 -0.43
C LYS A 241 39.82 6.69 0.95
N GLU A 242 40.40 7.52 1.82
CA GLU A 242 39.86 7.79 3.16
C GLU A 242 38.52 8.53 3.11
N LEU A 243 38.35 9.49 2.18
CA LEU A 243 37.05 10.13 1.95
C LEU A 243 35.99 9.13 1.48
N ILE A 244 36.35 8.19 0.60
CA ILE A 244 35.44 7.12 0.15
C ILE A 244 35.05 6.19 1.30
N LYS A 245 36.00 5.83 2.18
CA LYS A 245 35.71 5.02 3.38
C LYS A 245 34.76 5.75 4.32
N ARG A 246 35.03 7.02 4.62
CA ARG A 246 34.15 7.85 5.46
C ARG A 246 32.74 7.96 4.88
N TRP A 247 32.63 8.19 3.58
CA TRP A 247 31.33 8.26 2.92
C TRP A 247 30.56 6.93 2.93
N LYS A 248 31.26 5.79 2.82
CA LYS A 248 30.63 4.46 2.97
C LYS A 248 30.11 4.24 4.40
N ILE A 249 30.91 4.59 5.40
CA ILE A 249 30.53 4.49 6.82
C ILE A 249 29.35 5.43 7.13
N GLU A 250 29.40 6.67 6.66
CA GLU A 250 28.32 7.66 6.84
C GLU A 250 27.02 7.21 6.16
N ARG A 251 27.12 6.66 4.95
CA ARG A 251 25.96 6.09 4.24
C ARG A 251 25.35 4.90 5.00
N GLU A 252 26.18 4.04 5.57
CA GLU A 252 25.69 2.89 6.35
C GLU A 252 25.12 3.34 7.70
N ASN A 253 25.72 4.32 8.37
CA ASN A 253 25.15 4.94 9.57
C ASN A 253 23.78 5.58 9.28
N LYS A 254 23.63 6.23 8.12
CA LYS A 254 22.33 6.77 7.69
C LYS A 254 21.29 5.65 7.51
N ARG A 255 21.66 4.53 6.90
CA ARG A 255 20.78 3.35 6.79
C ARG A 255 20.38 2.82 8.16
N LEU A 256 21.31 2.72 9.11
CA LEU A 256 21.03 2.26 10.46
C LEU A 256 20.07 3.19 11.23
N ILE A 257 20.20 4.50 11.03
CA ILE A 257 19.28 5.47 11.63
C ILE A 257 17.88 5.32 11.02
N ASP A 258 17.78 5.26 9.68
CA ASP A 258 16.52 5.07 8.97
C ASP A 258 15.84 3.74 9.37
N GLU A 259 16.63 2.66 9.52
CA GLU A 259 16.16 1.35 9.98
C GLU A 259 15.66 1.39 11.43
N LYS A 260 16.40 2.05 12.33
CA LYS A 260 15.96 2.25 13.72
C LYS A 260 14.65 3.05 13.79
N GLN A 261 14.54 4.14 13.03
CA GLN A 261 13.32 4.93 12.97
C GLN A 261 12.14 4.13 12.42
N SER A 262 12.37 3.34 11.36
CA SER A 262 11.37 2.43 10.80
C SER A 262 10.91 1.38 11.83
N LYS A 263 11.85 0.80 12.58
CA LYS A 263 11.55 -0.19 13.63
C LYS A 263 10.71 0.40 14.76
N ILE A 264 11.08 1.59 15.26
CA ILE A 264 10.32 2.30 16.30
C ILE A 264 8.89 2.62 15.82
N LEU A 265 8.73 3.05 14.57
CA LEU A 265 7.43 3.35 14.00
C LEU A 265 6.54 2.09 13.90
N ILE A 266 7.11 0.97 13.47
CA ILE A 266 6.40 -0.31 13.37
C ILE A 266 6.00 -0.80 14.77
N GLU A 267 6.90 -0.71 15.74
CA GLU A 267 6.67 -1.12 17.12
C GLU A 267 5.56 -0.28 17.79
N SER A 268 5.56 1.03 17.58
CA SER A 268 4.48 1.93 18.02
C SER A 268 3.11 1.55 17.40
N LYS A 269 3.08 1.24 16.10
CA LYS A 269 1.85 0.77 15.42
C LYS A 269 1.35 -0.57 15.98
N LEU A 270 2.26 -1.48 16.33
CA LEU A 270 1.90 -2.75 16.96
C LEU A 270 1.36 -2.54 18.38
N ALA A 271 2.02 -1.71 19.19
CA ALA A 271 1.62 -1.42 20.56
C ALA A 271 0.22 -0.79 20.64
N THR A 272 -0.08 0.16 19.74
CA THR A 272 -1.42 0.78 19.68
C THR A 272 -2.51 -0.21 19.27
N LEU A 273 -2.20 -1.14 18.36
CA LEU A 273 -3.11 -2.20 17.94
C LEU A 273 -3.36 -3.21 19.07
N GLU A 274 -2.32 -3.60 19.80
CA GLU A 274 -2.45 -4.46 20.99
C GLU A 274 -3.27 -3.80 22.10
N LYS A 275 -3.06 -2.52 22.37
CA LYS A 275 -3.85 -1.75 23.35
C LYS A 275 -5.34 -1.77 22.99
N ARG A 276 -5.68 -1.48 21.72
CA ARG A 276 -7.06 -1.56 21.24
C ARG A 276 -7.66 -2.95 21.37
N LYS A 277 -6.88 -4.01 21.11
CA LYS A 277 -7.34 -5.40 21.30
C LYS A 277 -7.63 -5.69 22.78
N LYS A 278 -6.74 -5.27 23.69
CA LYS A 278 -6.93 -5.43 25.14
C LYS A 278 -8.16 -4.67 25.65
N GLU A 279 -8.36 -3.43 25.20
CA GLU A 279 -9.55 -2.62 25.53
C GLU A 279 -10.84 -3.26 25.05
N ARG A 280 -10.87 -3.79 23.81
CA ARG A 280 -12.04 -4.52 23.29
C ARG A 280 -12.36 -5.76 24.11
N LEU A 281 -11.35 -6.54 24.49
CA LEU A 281 -11.54 -7.73 25.33
C LEU A 281 -12.08 -7.35 26.71
N LYS A 282 -11.52 -6.30 27.32
CA LYS A 282 -12.00 -5.78 28.62
C LYS A 282 -13.46 -5.33 28.54
N SER A 283 -13.82 -4.56 27.52
CA SER A 283 -15.21 -4.10 27.30
C SER A 283 -16.19 -5.27 27.08
N ILE A 284 -15.80 -6.30 26.32
CA ILE A 284 -16.61 -7.51 26.15
C ILE A 284 -16.80 -8.24 27.49
N GLN A 285 -15.72 -8.37 28.26
CA GLN A 285 -15.77 -9.03 29.56
C GLN A 285 -16.68 -8.28 30.55
N GLU A 286 -16.58 -6.95 30.61
CA GLU A 286 -17.45 -6.09 31.42
C GLU A 286 -18.92 -6.20 30.99
N SER A 287 -19.19 -6.19 29.68
CA SER A 287 -20.55 -6.36 29.15
C SER A 287 -21.15 -7.72 29.53
N LEU A 288 -20.34 -8.78 29.51
CA LEU A 288 -20.75 -10.13 29.89
C LEU A 288 -21.02 -10.25 31.40
N THR A 289 -20.18 -9.66 32.25
CA THR A 289 -20.41 -9.67 33.70
C THR A 289 -21.64 -8.83 34.06
N GLU A 290 -21.85 -7.69 33.40
CA GLU A 290 -23.05 -6.88 33.57
C GLU A 290 -24.31 -7.63 33.13
N TYR A 291 -24.28 -8.28 31.96
CA TYR A 291 -25.39 -9.10 31.49
C TYR A 291 -25.73 -10.24 32.47
N ARG A 292 -24.72 -10.95 32.99
CA ARG A 292 -24.92 -12.00 34.01
C ARG A 292 -25.55 -11.43 35.27
N LYS A 293 -25.07 -10.29 35.76
CA LYS A 293 -25.63 -9.61 36.95
C LYS A 293 -27.09 -9.20 36.73
N ARG A 294 -27.40 -8.55 35.59
CA ARG A 294 -28.78 -8.19 35.21
C ARG A 294 -29.66 -9.43 35.14
N LYS A 295 -29.17 -10.54 34.57
CA LYS A 295 -29.94 -11.78 34.46
C LYS A 295 -30.23 -12.41 35.82
N SER A 296 -29.28 -12.42 36.74
CA SER A 296 -29.50 -12.91 38.11
C SER A 296 -30.55 -12.08 38.86
N ILE A 297 -30.55 -10.75 38.68
CA ILE A 297 -31.57 -9.86 39.27
C ILE A 297 -32.94 -10.12 38.63
N GLU A 298 -33.01 -10.28 37.31
CA GLU A 298 -34.27 -10.59 36.61
C GLU A 298 -34.87 -11.91 37.13
N ILE A 299 -34.06 -12.96 37.29
CA ILE A 299 -34.49 -14.26 37.81
C ILE A 299 -34.97 -14.16 39.25
N SER A 300 -34.24 -13.44 40.12
CA SER A 300 -34.64 -13.23 41.52
C SER A 300 -35.93 -12.39 41.66
N SER A 301 -36.12 -11.40 40.80
CA SER A 301 -37.35 -10.58 40.76
C SER A 301 -38.58 -11.37 40.26
N LYS A 302 -38.39 -12.35 39.38
CA LYS A 302 -39.45 -13.26 38.93
C LYS A 302 -39.82 -14.30 39.99
N THR A 303 -38.89 -14.75 40.83
CA THR A 303 -39.20 -15.67 41.94
C THR A 303 -40.02 -15.05 43.09
N SER A 304 -40.17 -13.72 43.12
CA SER A 304 -41.05 -13.02 44.08
C SER A 304 -42.46 -12.77 43.55
N LYS A 305 -42.70 -12.96 42.24
CA LYS A 305 -43.97 -12.70 41.55
C LYS A 305 -44.27 -13.84 40.57
N ASP A 306 -44.47 -15.05 41.05
CA ASP A 306 -45.43 -16.00 40.49
C ASP A 306 -45.28 -17.38 41.14
N ASN A 307 -46.21 -17.69 42.05
CA ASN A 307 -46.66 -19.05 42.28
C ASN A 307 -47.75 -19.37 41.23
N SER A 308 -47.37 -19.48 39.96
CA SER A 308 -48.22 -20.17 38.98
C SER A 308 -47.33 -20.77 37.89
N ARG A 309 -47.17 -22.09 37.96
CA ARG A 309 -46.50 -22.88 36.93
C ARG A 309 -47.25 -22.72 35.61
N THR A 310 -46.66 -21.98 34.68
CA THR A 310 -46.90 -22.19 33.25
C THR A 310 -45.57 -22.44 32.58
N GLU A 311 -45.41 -23.65 32.05
CA GLU A 311 -44.25 -24.02 31.23
C GLU A 311 -44.07 -23.00 30.10
N PRO A 312 -42.82 -22.59 29.78
CA PRO A 312 -42.58 -21.69 28.68
C PRO A 312 -42.96 -22.39 27.36
N LYS A 313 -44.10 -22.00 26.77
CA LYS A 313 -44.47 -22.41 25.41
C LYS A 313 -43.50 -21.77 24.42
N TYR A 314 -42.42 -22.47 24.12
CA TYR A 314 -41.51 -22.08 23.04
C TYR A 314 -42.23 -22.15 21.70
N ASN A 315 -42.10 -21.10 20.90
CA ASN A 315 -42.67 -21.05 19.55
C ASN A 315 -42.01 -22.15 18.68
N PRO A 316 -42.76 -23.14 18.17
CA PRO A 316 -42.21 -24.27 17.43
C PRO A 316 -41.51 -23.84 16.13
N MET A 317 -41.88 -22.68 15.55
CA MET A 317 -41.16 -22.14 14.38
C MET A 317 -39.74 -21.70 14.73
N LEU A 318 -39.51 -21.13 15.92
CA LEU A 318 -38.18 -20.73 16.36
C LEU A 318 -37.30 -21.95 16.63
N ILE A 319 -37.86 -22.99 17.24
CA ILE A 319 -37.14 -24.26 17.43
C ILE A 319 -36.78 -24.90 16.07
N LYS A 320 -37.71 -24.88 15.11
CA LYS A 320 -37.47 -25.40 13.77
C LYS A 320 -36.39 -24.61 13.02
N ALA A 321 -36.41 -23.28 13.11
CA ALA A 321 -35.40 -22.41 12.52
C ALA A 321 -34.01 -22.64 13.15
N PHE A 322 -33.95 -22.76 14.48
CA PHE A 322 -32.69 -23.00 15.19
C PHE A 322 -32.06 -24.35 14.83
N ARG A 323 -32.89 -25.40 14.73
CA ARG A 323 -32.46 -26.73 14.28
C ARG A 323 -31.97 -26.73 12.82
N TYR A 324 -32.63 -25.96 11.94
CA TYR A 324 -32.19 -25.83 10.55
C TYR A 324 -30.83 -25.14 10.42
N VAL A 325 -30.58 -24.08 11.20
CA VAL A 325 -29.27 -23.40 11.24
C VAL A 325 -28.18 -24.31 11.79
N GLN A 326 -28.46 -25.07 12.85
CA GLN A 326 -27.50 -26.05 13.38
C GLN A 326 -27.18 -27.16 12.38
N TRP A 327 -28.19 -27.67 11.66
CA TRP A 327 -28.01 -28.69 10.63
C TRP A 327 -27.15 -28.19 9.47
N ARG A 328 -27.42 -26.98 8.95
CA ARG A 328 -26.60 -26.32 7.91
C ARG A 328 -25.15 -26.09 8.34
N ASN A 329 -24.94 -25.73 9.61
CA ASN A 329 -23.59 -25.51 10.13
C ASN A 329 -22.82 -26.84 10.27
N LYS A 330 -23.50 -27.92 10.68
CA LYS A 330 -22.92 -29.26 10.76
C LYS A 330 -22.56 -29.83 9.38
N GLU A 331 -23.45 -29.65 8.40
CA GLU A 331 -23.18 -30.02 7.00
C GLU A 331 -22.01 -29.18 6.42
N SER A 332 -21.92 -27.90 6.77
CA SER A 332 -20.80 -27.04 6.36
C SER A 332 -19.46 -27.43 7.01
N THR A 333 -19.46 -28.02 8.20
CA THR A 333 -18.23 -28.55 8.82
C THR A 333 -17.83 -29.89 8.21
N GLU A 334 -18.80 -30.78 7.95
CA GLU A 334 -18.55 -32.08 7.30
C GLU A 334 -18.04 -31.92 5.86
N ILE A 335 -18.55 -30.93 5.11
CA ILE A 335 -18.05 -30.59 3.77
C ILE A 335 -16.63 -30.01 3.83
N LYS A 336 -16.29 -29.24 4.88
CA LYS A 336 -14.93 -28.71 5.07
C LYS A 336 -13.93 -29.81 5.39
N ASP A 337 -14.33 -30.79 6.20
CA ASP A 337 -13.50 -31.93 6.57
C ASP A 337 -13.32 -32.90 5.38
N ALA A 338 -14.38 -33.12 4.58
CA ALA A 338 -14.32 -33.94 3.37
C ALA A 338 -13.48 -33.32 2.23
N LEU A 339 -13.40 -31.99 2.18
CA LEU A 339 -12.58 -31.26 1.19
C LEU A 339 -11.13 -31.03 1.64
N GLY A 340 -10.70 -31.62 2.76
CA GLY A 340 -9.28 -31.63 3.16
C GLY A 340 -8.69 -30.25 3.46
N PHE A 341 -9.51 -29.24 3.79
CA PHE A 341 -9.03 -27.94 4.24
C PHE A 341 -8.62 -27.98 5.72
N SER A 342 -7.69 -28.88 6.04
CA SER A 342 -6.83 -28.71 7.19
C SER A 342 -5.88 -27.55 6.87
N LEU A 343 -6.16 -26.36 7.41
CA LEU A 343 -5.12 -25.34 7.53
C LEU A 343 -4.07 -25.90 8.49
N ASN A 344 -2.98 -26.40 7.91
CA ASN A 344 -1.77 -26.72 8.65
C ASN A 344 -1.32 -25.50 9.48
N ARG A 345 -0.90 -25.84 10.70
CA ARG A 345 -0.30 -25.00 11.75
C ARG A 345 0.69 -23.95 11.29
#